data_AF-A0A2X2BXA0-F1
#
_entry.id   AF-A0A2X2BXA0-F1
#
_cell.length_a   1.000
_cell.length_b   1.000
_cell.length_c   1.000
_cell.angle_alpha   90.00
_cell.angle_beta   90.00
_cell.angle_gamma   90.00
#
_symmetry.space_group_name_H-M   'P 1'
#
loop_
_entity.id
_entity.type
_entity.pdbx_description
1 polymer ?
#
loop_
_entity_poly.entity_id
_entity_poly.type
_entity_poly.pdbx_seq_one_letter_code
_entity_poly.pdbx_strand_id
1 'polypeptide(L)'
;MLIGLAATEYCHKNAAGTVTGYLGLYAYLGAAIAGWPLSQVMAHYGWTGMFVLLTSAAALMGLLLMPLLIADVSKREHLVGPLSFSDDDTFKRF
;
A
#
# COMPACT_ATOMS: atom_id res chain seq x y z
N MET A 1 7.98 -3.76 -6.16
CA MET A 1 7.86 -3.76 -7.63
C MET A 1 6.47 -3.37 -8.14
N LEU A 2 5.35 -3.67 -7.44
CA LEU A 2 3.99 -3.25 -7.87
C LEU A 2 3.57 -1.83 -7.44
N ILE A 3 4.14 -1.31 -6.34
CA ILE A 3 3.79 0.01 -5.77
C ILE A 3 4.08 1.18 -6.73
N GLY A 4 5.14 1.08 -7.54
CA GLY A 4 5.51 2.12 -8.51
C GLY A 4 4.56 2.16 -9.70
N LEU A 5 4.13 0.98 -10.19
CA LEU A 5 3.17 0.89 -11.29
C LEU A 5 1.81 1.46 -10.87
N ALA A 6 1.32 1.09 -9.69
CA ALA A 6 0.09 1.64 -9.13
C ALA A 6 0.16 3.17 -8.98
N ALA A 7 1.28 3.70 -8.45
CA ALA A 7 1.46 5.15 -8.34
C ALA A 7 1.43 5.86 -9.71
N THR A 8 1.99 5.23 -10.76
CA THR A 8 1.96 5.79 -12.11
C THR A 8 0.60 5.69 -12.79
N GLU A 9 -0.21 4.67 -12.49
CA GLU A 9 -1.56 4.51 -13.04
C GLU A 9 -2.54 5.60 -12.55
N TYR A 10 -2.32 6.13 -11.34
CA TYR A 10 -3.08 7.27 -10.82
C TYR A 10 -2.60 8.64 -11.32
N CYS A 11 -1.47 8.69 -12.04
CA CYS A 11 -0.86 9.94 -12.47
C CYS A 11 -1.12 10.24 -13.96
N HIS A 12 -1.27 11.51 -14.30
CA HIS A 12 -1.40 11.93 -15.70
C HIS A 12 -0.20 11.46 -16.53
N LYS A 13 -0.44 11.12 -17.80
CA LYS A 13 0.53 10.57 -18.78
C LYS A 13 1.91 11.25 -18.84
N ASN A 14 2.00 12.53 -18.47
CA ASN A 14 3.24 13.31 -18.49
C ASN A 14 4.00 13.30 -17.14
N ALA A 15 3.40 12.81 -16.06
CA ALA A 15 3.93 12.87 -14.69
C ALA A 15 4.41 11.50 -14.16
N ALA A 16 4.20 10.41 -14.91
CA ALA A 16 4.57 9.06 -14.49
C ALA A 16 6.07 8.92 -14.16
N GLY A 17 6.94 9.58 -14.93
CA GLY A 17 8.39 9.58 -14.70
C GLY A 17 8.78 10.31 -13.40
N THR A 18 8.19 11.48 -13.14
CA THR A 18 8.48 12.30 -11.95
C THR A 18 8.04 11.59 -10.67
N VAL A 19 6.86 10.97 -10.69
CA VAL A 19 6.29 10.25 -9.54
C VAL A 19 7.15 9.03 -9.19
N THR A 20 7.57 8.27 -10.20
CA THR A 20 8.47 7.12 -10.01
C THR A 20 9.86 7.55 -9.54
N GLY A 21 10.40 8.65 -10.09
CA GLY A 21 11.70 9.19 -9.69
C GLY A 21 11.71 9.69 -8.25
N TYR A 22 10.66 10.41 -7.83
CA TYR A 22 10.47 10.84 -6.45
C TYR A 22 10.36 9.63 -5.51
N LEU A 23 9.51 8.66 -5.84
CA LEU A 23 9.35 7.44 -5.03
C LEU A 23 10.67 6.66 -4.92
N GLY A 24 11.46 6.59 -5.99
CA GLY A 24 12.78 5.95 -6.00
C GLY A 24 13.79 6.64 -5.08
N LEU A 25 13.80 7.98 -5.04
CA LEU A 25 14.63 8.78 -4.13
C LEU A 25 14.34 8.45 -2.67
N TYR A 26 13.07 8.42 -2.28
CA TYR A 26 12.66 8.08 -0.91
C TYR A 26 12.89 6.60 -0.59
N ALA A 27 12.73 5.70 -1.55
CA ALA A 27 13.02 4.28 -1.35
C ALA A 27 14.50 4.06 -1.02
N TYR A 28 15.42 4.68 -1.78
CA TYR A 28 16.85 4.56 -1.50
C TYR A 28 17.25 5.27 -0.20
N LEU A 29 16.70 6.46 0.07
CA LEU A 29 16.96 7.17 1.31
C LEU A 29 16.49 6.36 2.54
N GLY A 30 15.29 5.79 2.47
CA GLY A 30 14.74 4.92 3.52
C GLY A 30 15.59 3.66 3.72
N ALA A 31 16.05 3.03 2.63
CA ALA A 31 16.95 1.88 2.71
C ALA A 31 18.30 2.24 3.35
N ALA A 32 18.86 3.41 3.03
CA ALA A 32 20.09 3.91 3.64
C ALA A 32 19.92 4.16 5.15
N ILE A 33 18.82 4.81 5.55
CA ILE A 33 18.51 5.08 6.96
C ILE A 33 18.22 3.79 7.72
N ALA A 34 17.53 2.81 7.09
CA ALA A 34 17.22 1.52 7.71
C ALA A 34 18.45 0.60 7.84
N GLY A 35 19.49 0.79 7.03
CA GLY A 35 20.72 0.01 7.09
C GLY A 35 21.49 0.18 8.41
N TRP A 36 21.51 1.39 8.99
CA TRP A 36 22.20 1.66 10.25
C TRP A 36 21.58 0.95 11.47
N PRO A 37 20.27 1.05 11.76
CA PRO A 37 19.63 0.30 12.84
C PRO A 37 19.67 -1.21 12.57
N LEU A 38 19.56 -1.64 11.30
CA LEU A 38 19.69 -3.05 10.94
C LEU A 38 21.10 -3.58 11.30
N SER A 39 22.14 -2.80 11.04
CA SER A 39 23.52 -3.14 11.42
C SER A 39 23.69 -3.24 12.94
N GLN A 40 23.11 -2.32 13.72
CA GLN A 40 23.16 -2.37 15.19
C GLN A 40 22.39 -3.57 15.77
N VAL A 41 21.21 -3.87 15.24
CA VAL A 41 20.42 -5.03 15.67
C VAL A 41 21.17 -6.34 15.39
N MET A 42 21.84 -6.44 14.25
CA MET A 42 22.63 -7.61 13.91
C MET A 42 23.90 -7.74 14.77
N ALA A 43 24.51 -6.62 15.19
CA ALA A 43 25.66 -6.61 16.08
C ALA A 43 25.33 -7.01 17.54
N HIS A 44 24.16 -6.63 18.06
CA HIS A 44 23.77 -6.92 19.45
C HIS A 44 22.94 -8.19 19.63
N TYR A 45 22.05 -8.51 18.69
CA TYR A 45 21.08 -9.60 18.79
C TYR A 45 21.26 -10.70 17.73
N GLY A 46 22.26 -10.57 16.86
CA GLY A 46 22.57 -11.55 15.83
C GLY A 46 21.39 -11.85 14.92
N TRP A 47 21.23 -13.13 14.57
CA TRP A 47 20.24 -13.62 13.61
C TRP A 47 18.78 -13.46 14.10
N THR A 48 18.55 -13.53 15.41
CA THR A 48 17.20 -13.41 16.01
C THR A 48 16.66 -11.99 15.92
N GLY A 49 17.51 -10.99 16.09
CA GLY A 49 17.12 -9.58 15.95
C GLY A 49 16.58 -9.24 14.56
N MET A 50 17.20 -9.80 13.51
CA MET A 50 16.74 -9.64 12.13
C MET A 50 15.33 -10.21 11.92
N PHE A 51 15.04 -11.41 12.45
CA PHE A 51 13.72 -12.02 12.30
C PHE A 51 12.63 -11.27 13.08
N VAL A 52 12.94 -10.77 14.28
CA VAL A 52 12.00 -9.95 15.06
C VAL A 52 11.70 -8.63 14.36
N LEU A 53 12.72 -7.98 13.78
CA LEU A 53 12.54 -6.76 13.00
C LEU A 53 11.67 -7.00 11.76
N LEU A 54 11.92 -8.09 11.02
CA LEU A 54 11.12 -8.46 9.85
C LEU A 54 9.66 -8.76 10.22
N THR A 55 9.46 -9.51 11.31
CA THR A 55 8.14 -9.92 11.78
C THR A 55 7.34 -8.73 12.30
N SER A 56 7.96 -7.81 13.04
CA SER A 56 7.31 -6.59 13.51
C SER A 56 6.96 -5.64 12.35
N ALA A 57 7.85 -5.47 11.38
CA ALA A 57 7.55 -4.69 10.17
C ALA A 57 6.38 -5.32 9.38
N ALA A 58 6.36 -6.65 9.22
CA ALA A 58 5.27 -7.36 8.58
C ALA A 58 3.95 -7.25 9.37
N ALA A 59 4.00 -7.37 10.70
CA ALA A 59 2.84 -7.23 11.57
C ALA A 59 2.26 -5.80 11.53
N LEU A 60 3.12 -4.77 11.52
CA LEU A 60 2.70 -3.38 11.37
C LEU A 60 2.04 -3.14 10.01
N MET A 61 2.63 -3.64 8.92
CA MET A 61 2.02 -3.55 7.59
C MET A 61 0.69 -4.31 7.52
N GLY A 62 0.60 -5.51 8.08
CA GLY A 62 -0.62 -6.31 8.13
C GLY A 62 -1.71 -5.65 8.99
N LEU A 63 -1.35 -5.09 10.14
CA LEU A 63 -2.25 -4.35 11.01
C LEU A 63 -2.77 -3.08 10.35
N LEU A 64 -1.97 -2.43 9.50
CA LEU A 64 -2.41 -1.26 8.75
C LEU A 64 -3.29 -1.65 7.55
N LEU A 65 -3.05 -2.83 6.97
CA LEU A 65 -3.86 -3.37 5.86
C LEU A 65 -5.26 -3.79 6.31
N MET A 66 -5.41 -4.29 7.54
CA MET A 66 -6.69 -4.78 8.07
C MET A 66 -7.79 -3.68 8.20
N PRO A 67 -7.54 -2.48 8.74
CA PRO A 67 -8.49 -1.37 8.74
C PRO A 67 -8.62 -0.73 7.36
N LEU A 68 -7.59 -0.76 6.52
CA LEU A 68 -7.68 -0.29 5.13
C LEU A 68 -8.67 -1.15 4.32
N LEU A 69 -8.61 -2.48 4.47
CA LEU A 69 -9.56 -3.41 3.84
C LEU A 69 -11.00 -3.18 4.32
N ILE A 70 -11.20 -2.94 5.62
CA ILE A 70 -12.52 -2.63 6.17
C ILE A 70 -13.02 -1.25 5.67
N ALA A 71 -12.13 -0.27 5.55
CA ALA A 71 -12.46 1.06 5.03
C ALA A 71 -12.80 1.04 3.53
N ASP A 72 -12.09 0.24 2.73
CA ASP A 72 -12.42 0.01 1.31
C ASP A 72 -13.76 -0.69 1.14
N VAL A 73 -14.05 -1.71 1.96
CA VAL A 73 -15.35 -2.41 1.96
C VAL A 73 -16.48 -1.45 2.33
N SER A 74 -16.32 -0.64 3.38
CA SER A 74 -17.32 0.34 3.81
C SER A 74 -17.58 1.43 2.76
N LYS A 75 -16.54 1.90 2.05
CA LYS A 75 -16.71 2.88 0.96
C LYS A 75 -17.48 2.30 -0.23
N ARG A 76 -17.35 0.99 -0.49
CA ARG A 76 -18.13 0.30 -1.53
C ARG A 76 -19.59 0.14 -1.15
N GLU A 77 -19.90 -0.18 0.10
CA GLU A 77 -21.30 -0.26 0.58
C GLU A 77 -22.04 1.08 0.40
N HIS A 78 -21.35 2.19 0.67
CA HIS A 78 -21.92 3.53 0.51
C HIS A 78 -22.13 3.95 -0.96
N LEU A 79 -21.42 3.33 -1.91
CA LEU A 79 -21.54 3.56 -3.36
C LEU A 79 -22.48 2.55 -4.05
N VAL A 80 -22.72 1.39 -3.45
CA VAL A 80 -23.64 0.35 -3.96
C VAL A 80 -25.08 0.56 -3.46
N GLY A 81 -25.27 1.30 -2.36
CA GLY A 81 -26.59 1.65 -1.81
C GLY A 81 -27.59 2.32 -2.79
N PRO A 82 -27.16 3.16 -3.76
CA PRO A 82 -28.08 3.71 -4.77
C PRO A 82 -28.01 3.04 -6.16
N LEU A 83 -26.93 2.31 -6.50
CA LEU A 83 -26.77 1.71 -7.84
C LEU A 83 -27.52 0.40 -8.03
N SER A 84 -27.90 -0.29 -6.94
CA SER A 84 -28.76 -1.48 -7.03
C SER A 84 -30.24 -1.15 -7.29
N PHE A 85 -30.64 0.13 -7.26
CA PHE A 85 -32.04 0.54 -7.44
C PHE A 85 -32.34 1.18 -8.81
N SER A 86 -31.35 1.25 -9.72
CA SER A 86 -31.56 1.88 -11.05
C SER A 86 -31.39 0.92 -12.24
N ASP A 87 -30.84 -0.28 -12.05
CA ASP A 87 -30.63 -1.25 -13.13
C ASP A 87 -31.78 -2.28 -13.28
N ASP A 88 -32.67 -2.43 -12.29
CA ASP A 88 -33.83 -3.34 -12.41
C ASP A 88 -35.00 -2.72 -13.22
N ASP A 89 -35.13 -1.38 -13.23
CA ASP A 89 -36.22 -0.69 -13.94
C ASP A 89 -35.95 -0.49 -15.45
N THR A 90 -34.70 -0.60 -15.90
CA THR A 90 -34.34 -0.45 -17.33
C THR A 90 -34.47 -1.78 -18.08
N PHE A 91 -34.25 -2.91 -17.41
CA PHE A 91 -34.34 -4.25 -18.01
C PHE A 91 -35.78 -4.74 -18.20
N LYS A 92 -36.78 -4.14 -17.52
CA LYS A 92 -38.21 -4.48 -17.69
C LYS A 92 -38.93 -3.67 -18.77
N ARG A 93 -38.22 -2.78 -19.48
CA ARG A 93 -38.77 -1.92 -20.55
C ARG A 93 -38.33 -2.29 -21.97
N PHE A 94 -37.60 -3.39 -22.13
CA PHE A 94 -37.33 -4.05 -23.42
C PHE A 94 -37.85 -5.49 -23.37
#